data_AF-W2PH09-F1
#
_entry.id   AF-W2PH09-F1
#
_cell.length_a   1.000
_cell.length_b   1.000
_cell.length_c   1.000
_cell.angle_alpha   90.00
_cell.angle_beta   90.00
_cell.angle_gamma   90.00
#
_symmetry.space_group_name_H-M   'P 1'
#
loop_
_entity.id
_entity.type
_entity.pdbx_description
1 polymer ?
#
loop_
_entity_poly.entity_id
_entity_poly.type
_entity_poly.pdbx_seq_one_letter_code
_entity_poly.pdbx_strand_id
1 'polypeptide(L)'
;MAIPTALKCRTRKNLTPAERAEVIAYLLSVSTELSPPQGPIKACATKYACGDVQISRLWRRSVKAIQAGAPIDYESGRKCRSGRKSRLTSESRVQLNEAIELIPLEDRTDIRTLASSLAILHT
;
A
#
# COMPACT_ATOMS: atom_id res chain seq x y z
N MET A 1 12.39 2.27 39.10
CA MET A 1 11.32 2.33 38.08
C MET A 1 11.98 2.33 36.71
N ALA A 2 12.10 1.18 36.06
CA ALA A 2 12.70 1.08 34.72
C ALA A 2 11.58 1.01 33.68
N ILE A 3 11.50 1.98 32.77
CA ILE A 3 10.64 1.94 31.59
C ILE A 3 11.44 1.20 30.50
N PRO A 4 11.04 0.00 30.04
CA PRO A 4 11.73 -0.60 28.92
C PRO A 4 11.24 0.06 27.63
N THR A 5 12.19 0.79 27.02
CA THR A 5 12.52 0.75 25.60
C THR A 5 11.38 0.86 24.59
N ALA A 6 11.39 1.99 23.87
CA ALA A 6 10.68 2.24 22.64
C ALA A 6 10.49 0.96 21.81
N LEU A 7 9.24 0.55 21.63
CA LEU A 7 8.85 -0.52 20.73
C LEU A 7 9.35 -0.12 19.34
N LYS A 8 10.47 -0.72 18.90
CA LYS A 8 10.90 -0.71 17.50
C LYS A 8 9.67 -1.08 16.68
N CYS A 9 9.12 -0.13 15.92
CA CYS A 9 8.13 -0.42 14.89
C CYS A 9 8.77 -1.42 13.94
N ARG A 10 8.57 -2.72 14.17
CA ARG A 10 9.05 -3.78 13.28
C ARG A 10 8.42 -3.50 11.93
N THR A 11 9.22 -3.06 10.97
CA THR A 11 8.84 -3.01 9.56
C THR A 11 8.40 -4.43 9.19
N ARG A 12 7.08 -4.66 9.13
CA ARG A 12 6.55 -6.00 8.90
C ARG A 12 6.89 -6.39 7.46
N LYS A 13 7.72 -7.42 7.30
CA LYS A 13 8.08 -7.97 6.00
C LYS A 13 6.81 -8.41 5.25
N ASN A 14 6.73 -8.07 3.97
CA ASN A 14 5.71 -8.62 3.09
C ASN A 14 6.26 -9.90 2.43
N LEU A 15 5.42 -10.94 2.36
CA LEU A 15 5.76 -12.18 1.64
C LEU A 15 5.97 -11.91 0.15
N THR A 16 6.99 -12.52 -0.45
CA THR A 16 7.18 -12.57 -1.91
C THR A 16 6.15 -13.51 -2.57
N PRO A 17 5.95 -13.45 -3.89
CA PRO A 17 5.04 -14.37 -4.58
C PRO A 17 5.39 -15.85 -4.35
N ALA A 18 6.68 -16.20 -4.40
CA ALA A 18 7.16 -17.56 -4.11
C ALA A 18 6.84 -17.98 -2.66
N GLU A 19 7.11 -17.11 -1.68
CA GLU A 19 6.78 -17.40 -0.27
C GLU A 19 5.26 -17.57 -0.06
N ARG A 20 4.42 -16.82 -0.79
CA ARG A 20 2.96 -17.00 -0.75
C ARG A 20 2.54 -18.36 -1.28
N ALA A 21 3.13 -18.80 -2.40
CA ALA A 21 2.86 -20.11 -2.98
C ALA A 21 3.23 -21.24 -2.01
N GLU A 22 4.41 -21.18 -1.39
CA GLU A 22 4.84 -22.14 -0.37
C GLU A 22 3.90 -22.18 0.83
N VAL A 23 3.53 -21.01 1.36
CA VAL A 23 2.60 -20.93 2.51
C VAL A 23 1.25 -21.53 2.15
N ILE A 24 0.71 -21.24 0.97
CA ILE A 24 -0.59 -21.78 0.55
C ILE A 24 -0.51 -23.29 0.35
N ALA A 25 0.53 -23.79 -0.30
CA ALA A 25 0.73 -25.23 -0.48
C ALA A 25 0.80 -25.96 0.86
N TYR A 26 1.57 -25.42 1.82
CA TYR A 26 1.65 -25.96 3.17
C TYR A 26 0.29 -25.91 3.88
N LEU A 27 -0.41 -24.78 3.88
CA LEU A 27 -1.70 -24.64 4.56
C LEU A 27 -2.76 -25.57 3.97
N LEU A 28 -2.78 -25.76 2.64
CA LEU A 28 -3.67 -26.72 1.99
C LEU A 28 -3.36 -28.16 2.41
N SER A 29 -2.08 -28.52 2.54
CA SER A 29 -1.67 -29.87 2.95
C SER A 29 -2.09 -30.24 4.37
N VAL A 30 -2.28 -29.24 5.24
CA VAL A 30 -2.67 -29.46 6.65
C VAL A 30 -4.13 -29.09 6.95
N SER A 31 -4.84 -28.50 5.98
CA SER A 31 -6.24 -28.10 6.16
C SER A 31 -7.18 -29.27 5.88
N THR A 32 -8.22 -29.42 6.71
CA THR A 32 -9.38 -30.26 6.44
C THR A 32 -10.55 -29.37 6.02
N GLU A 33 -11.23 -29.72 4.93
CA GLU A 33 -12.43 -29.00 4.43
C GLU A 33 -12.23 -27.48 4.23
N LEU A 34 -11.00 -27.04 3.91
CA LEU A 34 -10.66 -25.61 3.79
C LEU A 34 -10.90 -24.78 5.07
N SER A 35 -11.02 -25.44 6.22
CA SER A 35 -11.10 -24.81 7.53
C SER A 35 -9.78 -24.10 7.90
N PRO A 36 -9.80 -22.93 8.56
CA PRO A 36 -8.60 -22.16 8.85
C PRO A 36 -7.68 -22.86 9.86
N PRO A 37 -6.47 -23.30 9.46
CA PRO A 37 -5.57 -24.00 10.36
C PRO A 37 -4.83 -23.00 11.26
N GLN A 38 -5.42 -22.64 12.41
CA GLN A 38 -4.92 -21.55 13.28
C GLN A 38 -3.48 -21.76 13.78
N GLY A 39 -3.13 -22.99 14.17
CA GLY A 39 -1.77 -23.33 14.61
C GLY A 39 -0.75 -23.16 13.47
N PRO A 40 -0.96 -23.80 12.30
CA PRO A 40 -0.13 -23.62 11.12
C PRO A 40 0.01 -22.17 10.65
N ILE A 41 -1.04 -21.35 10.76
CA ILE A 41 -0.97 -19.90 10.45
C ILE A 41 0.06 -19.20 11.33
N LYS A 42 0.05 -19.46 12.65
CA LYS A 42 1.04 -18.89 13.59
C LYS A 42 2.45 -19.40 13.30
N ALA A 43 2.60 -20.69 12.99
CA ALA A 43 3.89 -21.28 12.63
C ALA A 43 4.48 -20.62 11.37
N CYS A 44 3.69 -20.43 10.32
CA CYS A 44 4.09 -19.71 9.12
C CYS A 44 4.47 -18.26 9.43
N ALA A 45 3.74 -17.58 10.33
CA ALA A 45 4.02 -16.19 10.67
C ALA A 45 5.40 -16.04 11.29
N THR A 46 5.75 -16.96 12.18
CA THR A 46 7.08 -17.07 12.79
C THR A 46 8.14 -17.42 11.74
N LYS A 47 7.90 -18.44 10.90
CA LYS A 47 8.86 -18.90 9.87
C LYS A 47 9.26 -17.78 8.90
N TYR A 48 8.30 -17.02 8.41
CA TYR A 48 8.55 -15.96 7.42
C TYR A 48 8.71 -14.56 8.05
N ALA A 49 8.77 -14.47 9.38
CA ALA A 49 8.87 -13.21 10.13
C ALA A 49 7.84 -12.15 9.70
N CYS A 50 6.60 -12.59 9.44
CA CYS A 50 5.49 -11.74 9.00
C CYS A 50 4.34 -11.75 10.00
N GLY A 51 3.31 -10.92 9.79
CA GLY A 51 2.16 -10.90 10.68
C GLY A 51 1.23 -12.10 10.48
N ASP A 52 0.72 -12.66 11.56
CA ASP A 52 -0.38 -13.65 11.58
C ASP A 52 -1.59 -13.21 10.73
N VAL A 53 -1.93 -11.92 10.78
CA VAL A 53 -2.99 -11.30 9.98
C VAL A 53 -2.70 -11.37 8.47
N GLN A 54 -1.43 -11.32 8.06
CA GLN A 54 -1.05 -11.42 6.65
C GLN A 54 -1.32 -12.82 6.10
N ILE A 55 -0.90 -13.86 6.83
CA ILE A 55 -1.13 -15.25 6.43
C ILE A 55 -2.62 -15.59 6.52
N SER A 56 -3.33 -15.13 7.55
CA SER A 56 -4.78 -15.31 7.66
C SER A 56 -5.56 -14.65 6.52
N ARG A 57 -5.08 -13.52 6.00
CA ARG A 57 -5.67 -12.86 4.82
C ARG A 57 -5.34 -13.61 3.54
N LEU A 58 -4.10 -14.09 3.40
CA LEU A 58 -3.68 -14.90 2.28
C LEU A 58 -4.55 -16.17 2.17
N TRP A 59 -4.68 -16.91 3.28
CA TRP A 59 -5.52 -18.10 3.37
C TRP A 59 -6.96 -17.84 2.93
N ARG A 60 -7.62 -16.84 3.52
CA ARG A 60 -9.01 -16.50 3.15
C ARG A 60 -9.17 -16.12 1.68
N ARG A 61 -8.17 -15.47 1.08
CA ARG A 61 -8.21 -15.13 -0.34
C ARG A 61 -8.08 -16.38 -1.21
N SER A 62 -7.16 -17.28 -0.86
CA SER A 62 -6.97 -18.55 -1.55
C SER A 62 -8.21 -19.44 -1.47
N VAL A 63 -8.81 -19.58 -0.28
CA VAL A 63 -10.06 -20.34 -0.11
C VAL A 63 -11.19 -19.77 -0.98
N LYS A 64 -11.35 -18.44 -1.03
CA LYS A 64 -12.33 -17.81 -1.92
C LYS A 64 -12.08 -18.09 -3.40
N ALA A 65 -10.82 -18.07 -3.83
CA ALA A 65 -10.45 -18.39 -5.21
C ALA A 65 -10.79 -19.86 -5.55
N ILE A 66 -10.44 -20.79 -4.65
CA ILE A 66 -10.76 -22.22 -4.79
C ILE A 66 -12.28 -22.44 -4.86
N GLN A 67 -13.04 -21.82 -3.95
CA GLN A 67 -14.51 -21.91 -3.94
C GLN A 67 -15.15 -21.33 -5.21
N ALA A 68 -14.53 -20.33 -5.83
CA ALA A 68 -14.98 -19.74 -7.09
C ALA A 68 -14.48 -20.50 -8.33
N GLY A 69 -13.66 -21.56 -8.17
CA GLY A 69 -13.00 -22.25 -9.29
C GLY A 69 -11.97 -21.38 -10.03
N ALA A 70 -11.50 -20.30 -9.41
CA ALA A 70 -10.56 -19.36 -9.98
C ALA A 70 -9.11 -19.72 -9.60
N PRO A 71 -8.12 -19.39 -10.46
CA PRO A 71 -6.71 -19.56 -10.12
C PRO A 71 -6.33 -18.71 -8.91
N ILE A 72 -5.47 -19.25 -8.06
CA ILE A 72 -4.97 -18.54 -6.88
C ILE A 72 -3.96 -17.48 -7.33
N ASP A 73 -4.20 -16.24 -6.96
CA ASP A 73 -3.32 -15.12 -7.27
C ASP A 73 -2.20 -14.99 -6.21
N TYR A 74 -0.99 -15.37 -6.60
CA TYR A 74 0.22 -15.24 -5.79
C TYR A 74 0.93 -13.90 -5.97
N GLU A 75 0.63 -13.14 -7.01
CA GLU A 75 1.33 -11.89 -7.33
C GLU A 75 0.75 -10.71 -6.55
N SER A 76 -0.55 -10.71 -6.27
CA SER A 76 -1.19 -9.58 -5.60
C SER A 76 -0.77 -9.39 -4.14
N GLY A 77 0.14 -8.43 -3.95
CA GLY A 77 0.43 -7.84 -2.66
C GLY A 77 -0.72 -7.00 -2.11
N ARG A 78 -0.56 -6.49 -0.89
CA ARG A 78 -1.45 -5.45 -0.36
C ARG A 78 -1.31 -4.22 -1.27
N LYS A 79 -2.41 -3.76 -1.88
CA LYS A 79 -2.40 -2.49 -2.62
C LYS A 79 -1.80 -1.41 -1.72
N CYS A 80 -0.72 -0.78 -2.20
CA CYS A 80 -0.17 0.39 -1.54
C CYS A 80 -1.23 1.49 -1.49
N ARG A 81 -1.08 2.45 -0.56
CA ARG A 81 -1.84 3.70 -0.67
C ARG A 81 -1.47 4.32 -2.01
N SER A 82 -2.41 4.38 -2.94
CA SER A 82 -2.31 5.33 -4.03
C SER A 82 -2.24 6.69 -3.35
N GLY A 83 -1.09 7.36 -3.43
CA GLY A 83 -0.90 8.66 -2.80
C GLY A 83 -1.95 9.68 -3.24
N ARG A 84 -1.89 10.89 -2.69
CA ARG A 84 -2.74 11.99 -3.16
C ARG A 84 -2.47 12.20 -4.66
N LYS A 85 -3.48 11.99 -5.49
CA LYS A 85 -3.39 12.30 -6.92
C LYS A 85 -3.26 13.82 -7.09
N SER A 86 -2.35 14.25 -7.98
CA SER A 86 -2.28 15.66 -8.37
C SER A 86 -3.64 16.10 -8.91
N ARG A 87 -4.14 17.24 -8.43
CA ARG A 87 -5.32 17.89 -9.02
C ARG A 87 -4.98 18.68 -10.30
N LEU A 88 -3.69 18.94 -10.52
CA LEU A 88 -3.18 19.66 -11.67
C LEU A 88 -2.99 18.68 -12.84
N THR A 89 -3.81 18.84 -13.88
CA THR A 89 -3.74 18.14 -15.18
C THR A 89 -2.57 18.66 -16.04
N SER A 90 -2.20 17.97 -17.12
CA SER A 90 -1.17 18.44 -18.06
C SER A 90 -1.56 19.76 -18.73
N GLU A 91 -2.81 19.88 -19.18
CA GLU A 91 -3.32 21.09 -19.82
C GLU A 91 -3.36 22.27 -18.85
N SER A 92 -3.78 22.04 -17.60
CA SER A 92 -3.76 23.10 -16.57
C SER A 92 -2.33 23.52 -16.19
N ARG A 93 -1.31 22.67 -16.37
CA ARG A 93 0.10 23.08 -16.23
C ARG A 93 0.54 24.02 -17.34
N VAL A 94 0.15 23.73 -18.58
CA VAL A 94 0.49 24.57 -19.73
C VAL A 94 -0.17 25.94 -19.58
N GLN A 95 -1.47 25.97 -19.31
CA GLN A 95 -2.21 27.22 -19.06
C GLN A 95 -1.65 28.02 -17.88
N LEU A 96 -1.25 27.34 -16.80
CA LEU A 96 -0.62 27.99 -15.66
C LEU A 96 0.74 28.61 -16.04
N ASN A 97 1.55 27.91 -16.84
CA ASN A 97 2.84 28.43 -17.30
C ASN A 97 2.67 29.63 -18.23
N GLU A 98 1.73 29.56 -19.18
CA GLU A 98 1.39 30.69 -20.05
C GLU A 98 0.92 31.91 -19.23
N ALA A 99 0.08 31.69 -18.22
CA ALA A 99 -0.37 32.76 -17.33
C ALA A 99 0.79 33.36 -16.50
N ILE A 100 1.74 32.53 -16.05
CA ILE A 100 2.96 33.01 -15.38
C ILE A 100 3.80 33.85 -16.34
N GLU A 101 3.93 33.45 -17.61
CA GLU A 101 4.70 34.20 -18.62
C GLU A 101 4.12 35.58 -18.95
N LEU A 102 2.83 35.82 -18.69
CA LEU A 102 2.19 37.12 -18.88
C LEU A 102 2.38 38.08 -17.69
N ILE A 103 2.81 37.59 -16.52
CA ILE A 103 2.99 38.41 -15.30
C ILE A 103 4.35 39.13 -15.36
N PRO A 104 4.48 40.42 -15.01
CA PRO A 104 5.79 41.10 -14.95
C PRO A 104 6.78 40.37 -14.02
N LEU A 105 8.08 40.42 -14.33
CA LEU A 105 9.10 39.69 -13.56
C LEU A 105 9.15 40.12 -12.08
N GLU A 106 8.86 41.39 -11.82
CA GLU A 106 8.78 42.00 -10.49
C GLU A 106 7.75 41.30 -9.60
N ASP A 107 6.65 40.85 -10.19
CA ASP A 107 5.53 40.17 -9.50
C ASP A 107 5.73 38.65 -9.40
N ARG A 108 6.75 38.08 -10.06
CA ARG A 108 7.13 36.65 -9.97
C ARG A 108 8.13 36.34 -8.85
N THR A 109 8.54 37.36 -8.10
CA THR A 109 9.64 37.25 -7.13
C THR A 109 9.27 36.49 -5.86
N ASP A 110 8.04 36.64 -5.37
CA ASP A 110 7.50 35.90 -4.22
C ASP A 110 6.30 35.04 -4.63
N ILE A 111 6.19 33.85 -4.03
CA ILE A 111 5.10 32.90 -4.28
C ILE A 111 3.75 33.52 -3.92
N ARG A 112 3.68 34.36 -2.87
CA ARG A 112 2.42 35.02 -2.49
C ARG A 112 1.99 36.05 -3.51
N THR A 113 2.91 36.87 -4.01
CA THR A 113 2.64 37.86 -5.06
C THR A 113 2.21 37.18 -6.35
N LEU A 114 2.93 36.13 -6.76
CA LEU A 114 2.58 35.33 -7.93
C LEU A 114 1.20 34.69 -7.81
N ALA A 115 0.89 34.09 -6.64
CA ALA A 115 -0.42 33.50 -6.39
C ALA A 115 -1.55 34.54 -6.39
N SER A 116 -1.29 35.74 -5.85
CA SER A 116 -2.24 36.86 -5.86
C SER A 116 -2.51 37.35 -7.28
N SER A 117 -1.47 37.49 -8.11
CA SER A 117 -1.58 37.85 -9.53
C SER A 117 -2.31 36.80 -10.35
N LEU A 118 -2.19 35.52 -9.98
CA LEU A 118 -2.92 34.40 -10.58
C LEU A 118 -4.31 34.18 -9.98
N ALA A 119 -4.76 35.03 -9.04
CA ALA A 119 -6.01 34.89 -8.29
C ALA A 119 -6.20 33.51 -7.63
N ILE A 120 -5.10 32.84 -7.27
CA ILE A 120 -5.11 31.57 -6.55
C ILE A 120 -5.31 31.89 -5.07
N LEU A 121 -6.57 31.86 -4.64
CA LEU A 121 -6.99 32.10 -3.26
C LEU A 121 -6.26 31.17 -2.28
N HIS A 122 -5.64 31.75 -1.26
CA HIS A 122 -5.13 30.99 -0.12
C HIS A 122 -6.33 30.36 0.63
N THR A 123 -6.39 29.04 0.64
CA THR A 123 -7.28 28.23 1.50
C THR A 123 -6.44 27.40 2.44
#